data_AF-A0A3S3S570-F1
#
_entry.id   AF-A0A3S3S570-F1
#
_cell.length_a   1.000
_cell.length_b   1.000
_cell.length_c   1.000
_cell.angle_alpha   90.00
_cell.angle_beta   90.00
_cell.angle_gamma   90.00
#
_symmetry.space_group_name_H-M   'P 1'
#
loop_
_entity.id
_entity.type
_entity.pdbx_description
1 polymer ?
#
loop_
_entity_poly.entity_id
_entity_poly.type
_entity_poly.pdbx_seq_one_letter_code
_entity_poly.pdbx_strand_id
1 'polypeptide(L)'
;MRQLSGLLLFVLSLTGCQQAYYATMEKFGVEKREILVNRVKEARDAQLEGQQQFKDALDELSQLLQFHGGDLQQKYEVLDSEYKQSIKAAELVSSRIDKVESVAEALFSEWRDELEQYQNASLKAQSKQKLVSTEKQFRQLLSKMRSAENKMQPVLKVMQDNVLFLKHNLNAKAIGSIQTDFATLQQDVRNLISEMNKAIADSNKFIAQMQSGS
;
A
#
# COMPACT_ATOMS: atom_id res chain seq x y z
N MET A 1 34.26 -57.59 -43.53
CA MET A 1 33.30 -57.47 -42.41
C MET A 1 34.04 -56.91 -41.21
N ARG A 2 33.38 -56.00 -40.48
CA ARG A 2 33.79 -55.35 -39.20
C ARG A 2 34.45 -53.97 -39.35
N GLN A 3 33.63 -52.96 -39.68
CA GLN A 3 32.89 -52.05 -38.75
C GLN A 3 33.83 -50.90 -38.31
N LEU A 4 33.84 -49.74 -38.98
CA LEU A 4 32.91 -48.61 -38.78
C LEU A 4 32.57 -48.40 -37.29
N SER A 5 33.50 -47.89 -36.48
CA SER A 5 33.22 -47.54 -35.05
C SER A 5 34.18 -46.48 -34.50
N GLY A 6 34.46 -45.42 -35.27
CA GLY A 6 35.41 -44.37 -34.84
C GLY A 6 34.93 -42.93 -35.03
N LEU A 7 33.66 -42.69 -35.37
CA LEU A 7 33.15 -41.37 -35.72
C LEU A 7 31.79 -41.07 -35.06
N LEU A 8 31.68 -41.32 -33.75
CA LEU A 8 30.42 -41.08 -33.02
C LEU A 8 30.66 -40.48 -31.62
N LEU A 9 31.63 -39.57 -31.50
CA LEU A 9 31.97 -38.93 -30.20
C LEU A 9 32.03 -37.41 -30.24
N PHE A 10 31.52 -36.75 -31.29
CA PHE A 10 31.61 -35.29 -31.42
C PHE A 10 30.29 -34.57 -31.79
N VAL A 11 29.13 -35.11 -31.39
CA VAL A 11 27.82 -34.48 -31.73
C VAL A 11 26.92 -34.24 -30.50
N LEU A 12 27.39 -34.50 -29.28
CA LEU A 12 26.53 -34.45 -28.08
C LEU A 12 26.64 -33.18 -27.20
N SER A 13 27.33 -32.12 -27.65
CA SER A 13 27.61 -30.95 -26.80
C SER A 13 26.87 -29.65 -27.16
N LEU A 14 25.83 -29.66 -28.01
CA LEU A 14 25.18 -28.42 -28.48
C LEU A 14 23.68 -28.23 -28.16
N THR A 15 23.03 -29.15 -27.43
CA THR A 15 21.59 -29.00 -27.11
C THR A 15 21.27 -28.45 -25.71
N GLY A 16 22.29 -28.08 -24.92
CA GLY A 16 22.12 -27.62 -23.53
C GLY A 16 21.95 -26.11 -23.31
N CYS A 17 22.22 -25.25 -24.30
CA CYS A 17 22.33 -23.81 -24.06
C CYS A 17 21.03 -23.00 -24.17
N GLN A 18 19.96 -23.55 -24.74
CA GLN A 18 18.68 -22.82 -24.81
C GLN A 18 17.93 -22.87 -23.47
N GLN A 19 17.93 -24.00 -22.76
CA GLN A 19 17.16 -24.14 -21.52
C GLN A 19 17.70 -23.24 -20.39
N ALA A 20 19.02 -23.03 -20.32
CA ALA A 20 19.64 -22.13 -19.34
C ALA A 20 19.37 -20.65 -19.65
N TYR A 21 19.32 -20.28 -20.94
CA TYR A 21 18.96 -18.91 -21.36
C TYR A 21 17.52 -18.56 -20.94
N TYR A 22 16.58 -19.50 -21.05
CA TYR A 22 15.19 -19.30 -20.61
C TYR A 22 15.00 -19.41 -19.10
N ALA A 23 15.66 -20.36 -18.41
CA ALA A 23 15.50 -20.56 -16.96
C ALA A 23 16.11 -19.42 -16.11
N THR A 24 17.08 -18.69 -16.67
CA THR A 24 17.67 -17.53 -15.99
C THR A 24 16.80 -16.28 -16.22
N MET A 25 16.28 -16.08 -17.44
CA MET A 25 15.30 -15.04 -17.76
C MET A 25 13.98 -15.19 -16.97
N GLU A 26 13.54 -16.41 -16.66
CA GLU A 26 12.35 -16.67 -15.82
C GLU A 26 12.52 -16.22 -14.36
N LYS A 27 13.74 -16.08 -13.84
CA LYS A 27 13.96 -15.64 -12.45
C LYS A 27 13.99 -14.13 -12.30
N PHE A 28 14.42 -13.40 -13.33
CA PHE A 28 14.43 -11.93 -13.30
C PHE A 28 13.01 -11.38 -13.57
N GLY A 29 12.62 -10.33 -12.86
CA GLY A 29 11.25 -9.78 -12.90
C GLY A 29 10.16 -10.56 -12.14
N VAL A 30 10.20 -11.90 -12.07
CA VAL A 30 9.21 -12.70 -11.30
C VAL A 30 9.32 -12.40 -9.80
N GLU A 31 10.55 -12.37 -9.28
CA GLU A 31 10.80 -11.99 -7.88
C GLU A 31 10.26 -10.59 -7.58
N LYS A 32 10.55 -9.59 -8.43
CA LYS A 32 10.06 -8.20 -8.23
C LYS A 32 8.55 -8.09 -8.35
N ARG A 33 7.92 -8.90 -9.21
CA ARG A 33 6.46 -9.00 -9.32
C ARG A 33 5.84 -9.52 -8.02
N GLU A 34 6.39 -10.58 -7.46
CA GLU A 34 5.94 -11.14 -6.17
C GLU A 34 6.16 -10.17 -5.02
N ILE A 35 7.33 -9.51 -4.98
CA ILE A 35 7.62 -8.46 -3.99
C ILE A 35 6.59 -7.33 -4.12
N LEU A 36 6.29 -6.86 -5.35
CA LEU A 36 5.30 -5.81 -5.56
C LEU A 36 3.91 -6.22 -5.05
N VAL A 37 3.47 -7.44 -5.35
CA VAL A 37 2.20 -7.97 -4.83
C VAL A 37 2.19 -7.97 -3.31
N ASN A 38 3.28 -8.40 -2.68
CA ASN A 38 3.38 -8.41 -1.21
C ASN A 38 3.39 -6.99 -0.63
N ARG A 39 4.09 -6.03 -1.25
CA ARG A 39 4.06 -4.62 -0.82
C ARG A 39 2.65 -4.02 -0.92
N VAL A 40 1.91 -4.32 -1.98
CA VAL A 40 0.53 -3.85 -2.13
C VAL A 40 -0.39 -4.46 -1.07
N LYS A 41 -0.19 -5.74 -0.69
CA LYS A 41 -0.90 -6.35 0.44
C LYS A 41 -0.59 -5.66 1.76
N GLU A 42 0.70 -5.43 2.06
CA GLU A 42 1.12 -4.74 3.28
C GLU A 42 0.56 -3.31 3.35
N ALA A 43 0.52 -2.59 2.23
CA ALA A 43 -0.07 -1.24 2.17
C ALA A 43 -1.58 -1.27 2.40
N ARG A 44 -2.28 -2.22 1.79
CA ARG A 44 -3.72 -2.44 2.03
C ARG A 44 -4.00 -2.77 3.50
N ASP A 45 -3.20 -3.64 4.10
CA ASP A 45 -3.39 -4.05 5.49
C ASP A 45 -3.12 -2.88 6.45
N ALA A 46 -2.08 -2.08 6.19
CA ALA A 46 -1.86 -0.82 6.92
C ALA A 46 -3.02 0.19 6.76
N GLN A 47 -3.66 0.26 5.58
CA GLN A 47 -4.85 1.08 5.38
C GLN A 47 -6.06 0.57 6.18
N LEU A 48 -6.24 -0.75 6.30
CA LEU A 48 -7.29 -1.36 7.13
C LEU A 48 -7.06 -1.05 8.62
N GLU A 49 -5.83 -1.22 9.10
CA GLU A 49 -5.45 -0.88 10.47
C GLU A 49 -5.63 0.62 10.74
N GLY A 50 -5.19 1.48 9.82
CA GLY A 50 -5.40 2.92 9.90
C GLY A 50 -6.87 3.31 9.96
N GLN A 51 -7.73 2.70 9.13
CA GLN A 51 -9.18 2.94 9.21
C GLN A 51 -9.75 2.65 10.59
N GLN A 52 -9.34 1.54 11.20
CA GLN A 52 -9.82 1.16 12.52
C GLN A 52 -9.33 2.16 13.57
N GLN A 53 -8.04 2.49 13.54
CA GLN A 53 -7.45 3.43 14.48
C GLN A 53 -8.09 4.82 14.45
N PHE A 54 -8.41 5.36 13.26
CA PHE A 54 -9.10 6.65 13.16
C PHE A 54 -10.57 6.59 13.63
N LYS A 55 -11.23 5.43 13.55
CA LYS A 55 -12.56 5.23 14.13
C LYS A 55 -12.50 5.18 15.64
N ASP A 56 -11.56 4.42 16.19
CA ASP A 56 -11.41 4.24 17.64
C ASP A 56 -11.11 5.58 18.31
N ALA A 57 -10.21 6.37 17.74
CA ALA A 57 -9.90 7.69 18.27
C ALA A 57 -11.08 8.68 18.16
N LEU A 58 -11.89 8.59 17.10
CA LEU A 58 -13.13 9.37 16.98
C LEU A 58 -14.18 8.94 18.02
N ASP A 59 -14.28 7.64 18.29
CA ASP A 59 -15.20 7.10 19.28
C ASP A 59 -14.82 7.54 20.69
N GLU A 60 -13.55 7.47 21.07
CA GLU A 60 -13.08 7.94 22.38
C GLU A 60 -13.33 9.44 22.58
N LEU A 61 -13.14 10.25 21.53
CA LEU A 61 -13.51 11.66 21.58
C LEU A 61 -15.03 11.82 21.77
N SER A 62 -15.85 11.04 21.06
CA SER A 62 -17.32 11.04 21.21
C SER A 62 -17.74 10.71 22.65
N GLN A 63 -17.13 9.68 23.24
CA GLN A 63 -17.41 9.27 24.62
C GLN A 63 -17.04 10.38 25.62
N LEU A 64 -15.92 11.07 25.41
CA LEU A 64 -15.46 12.19 26.25
C LEU A 64 -16.43 13.38 26.17
N LEU A 65 -17.04 13.65 25.01
CA LEU A 65 -18.04 14.71 24.83
C LEU A 65 -19.40 14.41 25.49
N GLN A 66 -19.76 13.13 25.63
CA GLN A 66 -21.01 12.68 26.25
C GLN A 66 -20.87 12.43 27.76
N PHE A 67 -19.71 12.76 28.33
CA PHE A 67 -19.40 12.43 29.70
C PHE A 67 -20.11 13.35 30.71
N HIS A 68 -20.83 12.74 31.64
CA HIS A 68 -21.56 13.42 32.71
C HIS A 68 -21.07 12.96 34.09
N GLY A 69 -19.79 13.23 34.39
CA GLY A 69 -19.18 12.95 35.69
C GLY A 69 -18.40 11.63 35.77
N GLY A 70 -17.43 11.57 36.69
CA GLY A 70 -16.40 10.52 36.80
C GLY A 70 -14.99 11.09 36.54
N ASP A 71 -14.01 10.23 36.27
CA ASP A 71 -12.62 10.65 36.06
C ASP A 71 -12.35 11.13 34.62
N LEU A 72 -12.44 12.45 34.41
CA LEU A 72 -12.09 13.10 33.13
C LEU A 72 -10.62 12.87 32.75
N GLN A 73 -9.72 12.74 33.71
CA GLN A 73 -8.28 12.57 33.45
C GLN A 73 -8.05 11.23 32.76
N GLN A 74 -8.67 10.16 33.25
CA GLN A 74 -8.60 8.84 32.63
C GLN A 74 -9.10 8.86 31.18
N LYS A 75 -10.24 9.52 30.92
CA LYS A 75 -10.80 9.63 29.55
C LYS A 75 -9.90 10.44 28.62
N TYR A 76 -9.31 11.52 29.13
CA TYR A 76 -8.32 12.28 28.38
C TYR A 76 -7.08 11.44 28.02
N GLU A 77 -6.57 10.64 28.96
CA GLU A 77 -5.39 9.78 28.73
C GLU A 77 -5.64 8.72 27.65
N VAL A 78 -6.85 8.15 27.62
CA VAL A 78 -7.26 7.23 26.55
C VAL A 78 -7.29 7.96 25.20
N LEU A 79 -7.92 9.14 25.13
CA LEU A 79 -7.95 9.95 23.90
C LEU A 79 -6.54 10.33 23.40
N ASP A 80 -5.64 10.75 24.28
CA ASP A 80 -4.25 11.07 23.94
C ASP A 80 -3.49 9.84 23.43
N SER A 81 -3.76 8.66 24.02
CA SER A 81 -3.22 7.39 23.54
C SER A 81 -3.71 7.05 22.14
N GLU A 82 -5.02 7.15 21.89
CA GLU A 82 -5.61 6.88 20.57
C GLU A 82 -5.10 7.86 19.51
N TYR A 83 -4.96 9.15 19.84
CA TYR A 83 -4.34 10.13 18.96
C TYR A 83 -2.91 9.75 18.58
N LYS A 84 -2.06 9.36 19.55
CA LYS A 84 -0.69 8.92 19.29
C LYS A 84 -0.63 7.65 18.43
N GLN A 85 -1.58 6.73 18.61
CA GLN A 85 -1.70 5.55 17.76
C GLN A 85 -2.14 5.92 16.34
N SER A 86 -3.04 6.89 16.16
CA SER A 86 -3.41 7.42 14.84
C SER A 86 -2.22 8.04 14.09
N ILE A 87 -1.30 8.72 14.79
CA ILE A 87 -0.05 9.22 14.18
C ILE A 87 0.77 8.04 13.62
N LYS A 88 1.02 7.02 14.45
CA LYS A 88 1.81 5.84 14.05
C LYS A 88 1.16 5.11 12.89
N ALA A 89 -0.17 4.98 12.89
CA ALA A 89 -0.90 4.37 11.80
C ALA A 89 -0.75 5.17 10.49
N ALA A 90 -0.81 6.50 10.57
CA ALA A 90 -0.59 7.35 9.40
C ALA A 90 0.84 7.23 8.85
N GLU A 91 1.85 7.25 9.72
CA GLU A 91 3.26 7.04 9.33
C GLU A 91 3.48 5.66 8.68
N LEU A 92 2.84 4.61 9.22
CA LEU A 92 2.89 3.28 8.66
C LEU A 92 2.28 3.24 7.26
N VAL A 93 1.09 3.83 7.07
CA VAL A 93 0.45 3.93 5.76
C VAL A 93 1.36 4.63 4.76
N SER A 94 1.89 5.81 5.10
CA SER A 94 2.84 6.55 4.25
C SER A 94 4.05 5.69 3.85
N SER A 95 4.70 5.06 4.84
CA SER A 95 5.89 4.21 4.60
C SER A 95 5.58 3.03 3.69
N ARG A 96 4.39 2.42 3.80
CA ARG A 96 4.00 1.30 2.93
C ARG A 96 3.72 1.75 1.51
N ILE A 97 3.10 2.91 1.32
CA ILE A 97 2.87 3.47 -0.02
C ILE A 97 4.21 3.77 -0.71
N ASP A 98 5.17 4.37 -0.01
CA ASP A 98 6.51 4.64 -0.55
C ASP A 98 7.21 3.36 -1.01
N LYS A 99 7.10 2.27 -0.22
CA LYS A 99 7.67 0.96 -0.57
C LYS A 99 7.00 0.32 -1.78
N VAL A 100 5.70 0.51 -1.94
CA VAL A 100 4.95 0.07 -3.13
C VAL A 100 5.45 0.80 -4.38
N GLU A 101 5.58 2.13 -4.28
CA GLU A 101 6.07 3.01 -5.36
C GLU A 101 7.48 2.62 -5.79
N SER A 102 8.42 2.53 -4.84
CA SER A 102 9.82 2.19 -5.13
C SER A 102 9.98 0.84 -5.84
N VAL A 103 9.29 -0.21 -5.39
CA VAL A 103 9.38 -1.54 -6.02
C VAL A 103 8.74 -1.54 -7.41
N ALA A 104 7.63 -0.83 -7.60
CA ALA A 104 6.97 -0.74 -8.90
C ALA A 104 7.84 0.00 -9.92
N GLU A 105 8.46 1.10 -9.53
CA GLU A 105 9.40 1.84 -10.40
C GLU A 105 10.57 0.98 -10.83
N ALA A 106 11.17 0.23 -9.89
CA ALA A 106 12.25 -0.70 -10.20
C ALA A 106 11.80 -1.80 -11.17
N LEU A 107 10.62 -2.41 -10.94
CA LEU A 107 10.06 -3.43 -11.83
C LEU A 107 9.80 -2.89 -13.23
N PHE A 108 9.19 -1.70 -13.36
CA PHE A 108 8.86 -1.13 -14.66
C PHE A 108 10.10 -0.63 -15.42
N SER A 109 11.13 -0.15 -14.71
CA SER A 109 12.41 0.18 -15.33
C SER A 109 13.07 -1.06 -15.94
N GLU A 110 13.23 -2.12 -15.15
CA GLU A 110 13.82 -3.38 -15.62
C GLU A 110 13.05 -3.97 -16.80
N TRP A 111 11.71 -4.00 -16.70
CA TRP A 111 10.88 -4.53 -17.78
C TRP A 111 11.04 -3.71 -19.08
N ARG A 112 11.18 -2.38 -19.01
CA ARG A 112 11.48 -1.56 -20.21
C ARG A 112 12.82 -1.92 -20.83
N ASP A 113 13.84 -2.13 -20.03
CA ASP A 113 15.17 -2.49 -20.52
C ASP A 113 15.16 -3.88 -21.18
N GLU A 114 14.41 -4.83 -20.61
CA GLU A 114 14.22 -6.17 -21.18
C GLU A 114 13.43 -6.17 -22.49
N LEU A 115 12.50 -5.22 -22.69
CA LEU A 115 11.78 -5.07 -23.96
C LEU A 115 12.75 -4.87 -25.15
N GLU A 116 13.90 -4.26 -24.93
CA GLU A 116 14.93 -4.03 -25.96
C GLU A 116 15.73 -5.29 -26.31
N GLN A 117 15.68 -6.32 -25.48
CA GLN A 117 16.39 -7.57 -25.69
C GLN A 117 15.62 -8.57 -26.58
N TYR A 118 14.30 -8.37 -26.75
CA TYR A 118 13.47 -9.23 -27.57
C TYR A 118 13.88 -9.20 -29.05
N GLN A 119 14.17 -10.38 -29.60
CA GLN A 119 14.38 -10.56 -31.04
C GLN A 119 13.08 -10.85 -31.80
N ASN A 120 12.07 -11.40 -31.13
CA ASN A 120 10.76 -11.69 -31.71
C ASN A 120 9.82 -10.49 -31.56
N ALA A 121 9.48 -9.84 -32.68
CA ALA A 121 8.63 -8.64 -32.70
C ALA A 121 7.22 -8.86 -32.12
N SER A 122 6.63 -10.05 -32.33
CA SER A 122 5.30 -10.38 -31.78
C SER A 122 5.35 -10.50 -30.26
N LEU A 123 6.36 -11.18 -29.72
CA LEU A 123 6.55 -11.29 -28.27
C LEU A 123 6.87 -9.93 -27.63
N LYS A 124 7.71 -9.11 -28.27
CA LYS A 124 7.99 -7.73 -27.82
C LYS A 124 6.71 -6.90 -27.74
N ALA A 125 5.86 -6.96 -28.77
CA ALA A 125 4.60 -6.22 -28.81
C ALA A 125 3.64 -6.66 -27.69
N GLN A 126 3.50 -7.97 -27.46
CA GLN A 126 2.67 -8.52 -26.38
C GLN A 126 3.18 -8.10 -24.99
N SER A 127 4.49 -8.22 -24.75
CA SER A 127 5.12 -7.82 -23.48
C SER A 127 4.96 -6.33 -23.22
N LYS A 128 5.17 -5.49 -24.25
CA LYS A 128 4.96 -4.03 -24.18
C LYS A 128 3.52 -3.67 -23.86
N GLN A 129 2.54 -4.34 -24.45
CA GLN A 129 1.13 -4.11 -24.16
C GLN A 129 0.80 -4.45 -22.70
N LYS A 130 1.36 -5.54 -22.16
CA LYS A 130 1.19 -5.91 -20.76
C LYS A 130 1.82 -4.85 -19.83
N LEU A 131 3.05 -4.43 -20.08
CA LEU A 131 3.73 -3.37 -19.32
C LEU A 131 2.87 -2.10 -19.25
N VAL A 132 2.44 -1.57 -20.40
CA VAL A 132 1.64 -0.34 -20.47
C VAL A 132 0.33 -0.46 -19.68
N SER A 133 -0.33 -1.62 -19.78
CA SER A 133 -1.57 -1.90 -19.03
C SER A 133 -1.33 -1.96 -17.53
N THR A 134 -0.28 -2.67 -17.09
CA THR A 134 0.08 -2.80 -15.68
C THR A 134 0.48 -1.45 -15.08
N GLU A 135 1.29 -0.65 -15.77
CA GLU A 135 1.66 0.69 -15.29
C GLU A 135 0.45 1.62 -15.14
N LYS A 136 -0.49 1.57 -16.09
CA LYS A 136 -1.71 2.38 -16.02
C LYS A 136 -2.51 2.03 -14.78
N GLN A 137 -2.68 0.74 -14.50
CA GLN A 137 -3.39 0.25 -13.31
C GLN A 137 -2.65 0.64 -12.03
N PHE A 138 -1.32 0.51 -12.03
CA PHE A 138 -0.48 0.92 -10.91
C PHE A 138 -0.61 2.41 -10.59
N ARG A 139 -0.56 3.29 -11.60
CA ARG A 139 -0.73 4.74 -11.40
C ARG A 139 -2.10 5.09 -10.80
N GLN A 140 -3.15 4.38 -11.21
CA GLN A 140 -4.50 4.54 -10.63
C GLN A 140 -4.53 4.11 -9.15
N LEU A 141 -3.93 2.97 -8.83
CA LEU A 141 -3.80 2.48 -7.46
C LEU A 141 -3.04 3.47 -6.58
N LEU A 142 -1.84 3.88 -7.02
CA LEU A 142 -0.98 4.81 -6.28
C LEU A 142 -1.68 6.13 -5.99
N SER A 143 -2.40 6.69 -6.97
CA SER A 143 -3.16 7.93 -6.79
C SER A 143 -4.23 7.81 -5.69
N LYS A 144 -4.92 6.67 -5.59
CA LYS A 144 -5.92 6.44 -4.53
C LYS A 144 -5.28 6.23 -3.17
N MET A 145 -4.17 5.49 -3.11
CA MET A 145 -3.38 5.35 -1.89
C MET A 145 -2.93 6.71 -1.35
N ARG A 146 -2.34 7.56 -2.20
CA ARG A 146 -1.92 8.93 -1.84
C ARG A 146 -3.10 9.84 -1.49
N SER A 147 -4.25 9.65 -2.14
CA SER A 147 -5.47 10.40 -1.79
C SER A 147 -5.95 10.09 -0.37
N ALA A 148 -5.95 8.81 0.01
CA ALA A 148 -6.25 8.39 1.39
C ALA A 148 -5.22 8.94 2.39
N GLU A 149 -3.92 8.84 2.06
CA GLU A 149 -2.84 9.37 2.88
C GLU A 149 -3.00 10.88 3.16
N ASN A 150 -3.28 11.67 2.13
CA ASN A 150 -3.46 13.12 2.23
C ASN A 150 -4.64 13.53 3.11
N LYS A 151 -5.61 12.63 3.35
CA LYS A 151 -6.75 12.88 4.26
C LYS A 151 -6.43 12.59 5.72
N MET A 152 -5.36 11.87 6.04
CA MET A 152 -4.98 11.58 7.43
C MET A 152 -4.48 12.83 8.15
N GLN A 153 -3.68 13.67 7.49
CA GLN A 153 -3.06 14.84 8.11
C GLN A 153 -4.06 15.89 8.62
N PRO A 154 -5.11 16.29 7.86
CA PRO A 154 -6.15 17.19 8.38
C PRO A 154 -6.85 16.64 9.64
N VAL A 155 -7.18 15.34 9.65
CA VAL A 155 -7.80 14.66 10.80
C VAL A 155 -6.87 14.72 12.01
N LEU A 156 -5.60 14.35 11.84
CA LEU A 156 -4.60 14.40 12.91
C LEU A 156 -4.39 15.79 13.49
N LYS A 157 -4.43 16.84 12.66
CA LYS A 157 -4.30 18.23 13.13
C LYS A 157 -5.45 18.63 14.04
N VAL A 158 -6.69 18.35 13.62
CA VAL A 158 -7.87 18.65 14.45
C VAL A 158 -7.80 17.87 15.77
N MET A 159 -7.44 16.58 15.72
CA MET A 159 -7.26 15.79 16.94
C MET A 159 -6.15 16.35 17.85
N GLN A 160 -5.02 16.77 17.28
CA GLN A 160 -3.92 17.38 18.02
C GLN A 160 -4.36 18.63 18.79
N ASP A 161 -5.09 19.53 18.13
CA ASP A 161 -5.57 20.76 18.75
C ASP A 161 -6.51 20.45 19.92
N ASN A 162 -7.39 19.47 19.75
CA ASN A 162 -8.29 19.00 20.81
C ASN A 162 -7.53 18.40 21.99
N VAL A 163 -6.56 17.51 21.74
CA VAL A 163 -5.74 16.89 22.80
C VAL A 163 -4.92 17.95 23.55
N LEU A 164 -4.29 18.89 22.84
CA LEU A 164 -3.50 19.97 23.46
C LEU A 164 -4.36 20.92 24.28
N PHE A 165 -5.54 21.28 23.77
CA PHE A 165 -6.46 22.16 24.48
C PHE A 165 -6.96 21.50 25.77
N LEU A 166 -7.39 20.24 25.70
CA LEU A 166 -7.88 19.49 26.86
C LEU A 166 -6.79 19.30 27.92
N LYS A 167 -5.53 19.06 27.52
CA LYS A 167 -4.40 18.84 28.42
C LYS A 167 -4.26 19.90 29.52
N HIS A 168 -4.53 21.16 29.20
CA HIS A 168 -4.36 22.29 30.10
C HIS A 168 -5.66 22.84 30.66
N ASN A 169 -6.80 22.42 30.11
CA ASN A 169 -8.10 23.03 30.37
C ASN A 169 -9.15 21.98 30.75
N LEU A 170 -8.75 20.80 31.23
CA LEU A 170 -9.66 19.67 31.44
C LEU A 170 -10.77 19.99 32.45
N ASN A 171 -11.94 20.37 31.94
CA ASN A 171 -13.16 20.67 32.69
C ASN A 171 -14.38 20.69 31.76
N ALA A 172 -15.58 20.69 32.33
CA ALA A 172 -16.84 20.65 31.58
C ALA A 172 -17.01 21.78 30.54
N LYS A 173 -16.48 22.98 30.82
CA LYS A 173 -16.53 24.11 29.89
C LYS A 173 -15.64 23.87 28.66
N ALA A 174 -14.44 23.31 28.87
CA ALA A 174 -13.56 22.94 27.77
C ALA A 174 -14.16 21.82 26.91
N ILE A 175 -14.80 20.81 27.53
CA ILE A 175 -15.54 19.77 26.79
C ILE A 175 -16.63 20.36 25.90
N GLY A 176 -17.40 21.34 26.40
CA GLY A 176 -18.41 22.03 25.58
C GLY A 176 -17.80 22.83 24.42
N SER A 177 -16.57 23.34 24.57
CA SER A 177 -15.93 24.19 23.56
C SER A 177 -15.47 23.41 22.33
N ILE A 178 -15.12 22.14 22.50
CA ILE A 178 -14.63 21.26 21.43
C ILE A 178 -15.75 20.56 20.63
N GLN A 179 -17.02 20.67 21.06
CA GLN A 179 -18.17 20.07 20.34
C GLN A 179 -18.33 20.61 18.92
N THR A 180 -18.01 21.88 18.67
CA THR A 180 -18.08 22.48 17.34
C THR A 180 -17.09 21.83 16.37
N ASP A 181 -15.88 21.54 16.84
CA ASP A 181 -14.82 20.93 16.03
C ASP A 181 -15.08 19.44 15.77
N PHE A 182 -15.79 18.78 16.69
CA PHE A 182 -16.14 17.37 16.58
C PHE A 182 -16.97 17.04 15.35
N ALA A 183 -17.95 17.89 14.98
CA ALA A 183 -18.77 17.67 13.78
C ALA A 183 -17.93 17.66 12.50
N THR A 184 -16.96 18.58 12.40
CA THR A 184 -16.01 18.63 11.29
C THR A 184 -15.13 17.39 11.28
N LEU A 185 -14.58 17.01 12.44
CA LEU A 185 -13.75 15.81 12.58
C LEU A 185 -14.49 14.53 12.18
N GLN A 186 -15.76 14.37 12.59
CA GLN A 186 -16.60 13.24 12.18
C GLN A 186 -16.77 13.17 10.66
N GLN A 187 -16.92 14.32 9.99
CA GLN A 187 -17.00 14.37 8.54
C GLN A 187 -15.66 14.01 7.88
N ASP A 188 -14.55 14.52 8.40
CA ASP A 188 -13.22 14.24 7.87
C ASP A 188 -12.82 12.78 8.03
N VAL A 189 -13.12 12.16 9.18
CA VAL A 189 -12.90 10.72 9.41
C VAL A 189 -13.76 9.87 8.46
N ARG A 190 -15.03 10.24 8.25
CA ARG A 190 -15.88 9.54 7.24
C ARG A 190 -15.31 9.64 5.83
N ASN A 191 -14.80 10.82 5.46
CA ASN A 191 -14.16 11.03 4.16
C ASN A 191 -12.87 10.19 4.03
N LEU A 192 -12.04 10.18 5.08
CA LEU A 192 -10.82 9.37 5.15
C LEU A 192 -11.12 7.88 4.98
N ILE A 193 -12.09 7.34 5.71
CA ILE A 193 -12.51 5.94 5.61
C ILE A 193 -12.98 5.61 4.19
N SER A 194 -13.75 6.50 3.58
CA SER A 194 -14.21 6.34 2.19
C SER A 194 -13.05 6.26 1.20
N GLU A 195 -12.05 7.13 1.30
CA GLU A 195 -10.86 7.09 0.44
C GLU A 195 -10.01 5.83 0.69
N MET A 196 -9.82 5.43 1.95
CA MET A 196 -9.13 4.18 2.27
C MET A 196 -9.86 2.96 1.68
N ASN A 197 -11.20 2.90 1.72
CA ASN A 197 -11.97 1.82 1.11
C ASN A 197 -11.75 1.74 -0.40
N LYS A 198 -11.69 2.89 -1.09
CA LYS A 198 -11.39 2.93 -2.54
C LYS A 198 -9.98 2.41 -2.83
N ALA A 199 -8.99 2.78 -2.02
CA ALA A 199 -7.61 2.32 -2.19
C ALA A 199 -7.47 0.82 -1.90
N ILE A 200 -8.15 0.30 -0.87
CA ILE A 200 -8.19 -1.14 -0.54
C ILE A 200 -8.82 -1.95 -1.67
N ALA A 201 -9.94 -1.48 -2.23
CA ALA A 201 -10.61 -2.14 -3.35
C ALA A 201 -9.70 -2.22 -4.59
N ASP A 202 -9.01 -1.12 -4.93
CA ASP A 202 -8.07 -1.10 -6.04
C ASP A 202 -6.82 -1.95 -5.77
N SER A 203 -6.37 -2.02 -4.52
CA SER A 203 -5.25 -2.90 -4.12
C SER A 203 -5.60 -4.36 -4.40
N ASN A 204 -6.79 -4.80 -3.98
CA ASN A 204 -7.26 -6.17 -4.22
C ASN A 204 -7.39 -6.46 -5.72
N LYS A 205 -7.90 -5.50 -6.50
CA LYS A 205 -7.98 -5.63 -7.96
C LYS A 205 -6.59 -5.76 -8.59
N PHE A 206 -5.64 -4.91 -8.21
CA PHE A 206 -4.28 -4.94 -8.72
C PHE A 206 -3.58 -6.25 -8.39
N ILE A 207 -3.69 -6.72 -7.14
CA ILE A 207 -3.15 -8.02 -6.69
C ILE A 207 -3.72 -9.15 -7.55
N ALA A 208 -5.04 -9.21 -7.73
CA ALA A 208 -5.68 -10.25 -8.53
C ALA A 208 -5.20 -10.23 -9.99
N GLN A 209 -5.05 -9.05 -10.59
CA GLN A 209 -4.57 -8.90 -11.98
C GLN A 209 -3.10 -9.32 -12.15
N MET A 210 -2.27 -9.09 -11.13
CA MET A 210 -0.86 -9.49 -11.14
C MET A 210 -0.69 -11.00 -10.96
N GLN A 211 -1.62 -11.65 -10.25
CA GLN A 211 -1.66 -13.10 -10.05
C GLN A 211 -2.35 -13.85 -11.19
N SER A 212 -3.32 -13.24 -11.88
CA SER A 212 -4.02 -13.88 -13.03
C SER A 212 -3.28 -13.72 -14.36
N GLY A 213 -2.20 -12.94 -14.37
CA GLY A 213 -1.37 -12.66 -15.55
C GLY A 213 0.04 -13.27 -15.48
N SER A 214 0.25 -14.21 -14.55
CA SER A 214 1.38 -15.15 -14.52
C SER A 214 1.01 -16.41 -15.28
#